data_AF-A0A7S2FT68-F1
#
_entry.id   AF-A0A7S2FT68-F1
#
_cell.length_a   1.000
_cell.length_b   1.000
_cell.length_c   1.000
_cell.angle_alpha   90.00
_cell.angle_beta   90.00
_cell.angle_gamma   90.00
#
_symmetry.space_group_name_H-M   'P 1'
#
loop_
_entity.id
_entity.type
_entity.pdbx_description
1 polymer ?
#
loop_
_entity_poly.entity_id
_entity_poly.type
_entity_poly.pdbx_seq_one_letter_code
_entity_poly.pdbx_strand_id
1 'polypeptide(L)'
;FYAAEVVAVSTNKSRAKAPVKVHFTGYTNASDEWVGADRLRSKALKPKKDGDKPKKSGPRPMPAAAKKLLLVKPKVVAPLDPDFVPVVLAKKAYLEAAKECTDKLEWALVREDGVGRYSLPVFDEKSKEVAASIYLAGVLIQEMVWQRSGSQLLLCGPARVCKALKRAYSKGGQYEFETKSMPNVCGTPEAVFEVKIVEKPEELPEEKNSPQTMGKDSSGCRLAFDLGKSDIKVVAVKDGDVVYSKETEWDVTNADPQYHYDAILAAMKLGMEKLPKVDAIGGSATGTVGAHNEATWCDLFPNVPRDVYKAKVVDIFTRLATELAPDAPLKVINDGEVTALAAVAKVGSGNVMGISMGSDEGAGYANKDGNLTGWVNEMGYVRIDLNPKGAVNPWDGGVHAGCSHMYLGQRGATKLAAKGGVDVPDNNKYPHPDMLTIKHEVHAQVLKKIQEAMKDPEKEPKVKEIYETLGTYLGYTLAQYSEFYPIDHVMLLGRVSKGTGGDVMLDTAKKVLTEEFPDIKIEFHTADDHFKAVGQCIAAAALPEIKK
;
A
#
# COMPACT_ATOMS: atom_id res chain seq x y z
N PHE A 1 -30.23 13.09 32.95
CA PHE A 1 -29.34 14.22 33.32
C PHE A 1 -29.66 14.60 34.75
N TYR A 2 -28.65 14.74 35.58
CA TYR A 2 -28.77 15.17 36.97
C TYR A 2 -28.38 16.64 37.08
N ALA A 3 -28.94 17.36 38.05
CA ALA A 3 -28.48 18.71 38.37
C ALA A 3 -27.06 18.62 38.94
N ALA A 4 -26.17 19.47 38.43
CA ALA A 4 -24.78 19.49 38.86
C ALA A 4 -24.18 20.90 38.71
N GLU A 5 -23.24 21.22 39.58
CA GLU A 5 -22.47 22.46 39.60
C GLU A 5 -21.06 22.20 39.05
N VAL A 6 -20.51 23.16 38.31
CA VAL A 6 -19.12 23.08 37.84
C VAL A 6 -18.22 23.53 38.98
N VAL A 7 -17.39 22.62 39.47
CA VAL A 7 -16.44 22.90 40.56
C VAL A 7 -15.04 23.23 40.07
N ALA A 8 -14.64 22.75 38.88
CA ALA A 8 -13.37 23.11 38.26
C ALA A 8 -13.38 22.91 36.73
N VAL A 9 -12.54 23.68 36.04
CA VAL A 9 -12.24 23.48 34.61
C VAL A 9 -10.73 23.38 34.44
N SER A 10 -10.25 22.31 33.80
CA SER A 10 -8.83 22.05 33.58
C SER A 10 -8.40 22.40 32.17
N THR A 11 -7.26 23.08 32.05
CA THR A 11 -6.55 23.32 30.78
C THR A 11 -5.41 22.32 30.55
N ASN A 12 -5.21 21.37 31.47
CA ASN A 12 -4.14 20.37 31.37
C ASN A 12 -4.46 19.35 30.26
N LYS A 13 -3.48 19.09 29.38
CA LYS A 13 -3.59 18.11 28.28
C LYS A 13 -3.98 16.71 28.76
N SER A 14 -3.59 16.30 29.97
CA SER A 14 -3.95 14.99 30.54
C SER A 14 -5.46 14.82 30.81
N ARG A 15 -6.22 15.93 30.85
CA ARG A 15 -7.67 15.95 31.06
C ARG A 15 -8.44 16.43 29.83
N ALA A 16 -7.82 16.48 28.65
CA ALA A 16 -8.44 17.01 27.43
C ALA A 16 -9.77 16.32 27.05
N LYS A 17 -9.94 15.03 27.38
CA LYS A 17 -11.17 14.27 27.13
C LYS A 17 -12.28 14.50 28.18
N ALA A 18 -11.93 14.96 29.38
CA ALA A 18 -12.85 15.23 30.48
C ALA A 18 -12.40 16.47 31.28
N PRO A 19 -12.51 17.68 30.69
CA PRO A 19 -11.88 18.88 31.22
C PRO A 19 -12.74 19.61 32.27
N VAL A 20 -13.96 19.16 32.56
CA VAL A 20 -14.88 19.83 33.49
C VAL A 20 -15.15 18.90 34.67
N LYS A 21 -14.87 19.37 35.88
CA LYS A 21 -15.23 18.66 37.11
C LYS A 21 -16.60 19.14 37.58
N VAL A 22 -17.52 18.20 37.81
CA VAL A 22 -18.89 18.47 38.27
C VAL A 22 -19.15 17.90 39.65
N HIS A 23 -19.96 18.60 40.41
CA HIS A 23 -20.54 18.17 41.69
C HIS A 23 -22.05 17.99 41.52
N PHE A 24 -22.58 16.80 41.81
CA PHE A 24 -24.01 16.54 41.64
C PHE A 24 -24.81 17.10 42.81
N THR A 25 -25.81 17.94 42.52
CA THR A 25 -26.65 18.58 43.54
C THR A 25 -27.36 17.51 44.38
N GLY A 26 -27.17 17.56 45.71
CA GLY A 26 -27.75 16.59 46.64
C GLY A 26 -26.88 15.36 46.93
N TYR A 27 -25.66 15.30 46.37
CA TYR A 27 -24.67 14.25 46.66
C TYR A 27 -23.46 14.82 47.40
N THR A 28 -22.66 13.96 48.06
CA THR A 28 -21.42 14.38 48.71
C THR A 28 -20.30 14.56 47.69
N ASN A 29 -19.21 15.23 48.08
CA ASN A 29 -18.03 15.44 47.22
C ASN A 29 -17.35 14.13 46.78
N ALA A 30 -17.71 12.99 47.37
CA ALA A 30 -17.25 11.67 46.93
C ALA A 30 -17.80 11.30 45.54
N SER A 31 -18.90 11.92 45.11
CA SER A 31 -19.53 11.72 43.80
C SER A 31 -19.04 12.70 42.74
N ASP A 32 -18.07 13.56 43.05
CA ASP A 32 -17.51 14.48 42.08
C ASP A 32 -16.80 13.75 40.94
N GLU A 33 -17.10 14.12 39.70
CA GLU A 33 -16.53 13.46 38.53
C GLU A 33 -15.99 14.48 37.52
N TRP A 34 -14.90 14.13 36.82
CA TRP A 34 -14.46 14.83 35.62
C TRP A 34 -15.20 14.27 34.41
N VAL A 35 -15.88 15.14 33.66
CA VAL A 35 -16.70 14.76 32.52
C VAL A 35 -16.33 15.53 31.25
N GLY A 36 -16.57 14.91 30.11
CA GLY A 36 -16.47 15.52 28.79
C GLY A 36 -17.67 16.41 28.47
N ALA A 37 -17.53 17.25 27.45
CA ALA A 37 -18.61 18.14 27.00
C ALA A 37 -19.85 17.37 26.50
N ASP A 38 -19.66 16.15 26.01
CA ASP A 38 -20.70 15.19 25.59
C ASP A 38 -21.62 14.75 26.74
N ARG A 39 -21.13 14.86 27.99
CA ARG A 39 -21.89 14.52 29.21
C ARG A 39 -22.47 15.74 29.93
N LEU A 40 -22.31 16.95 29.37
CA LEU A 40 -22.82 18.20 29.95
C LEU A 40 -23.98 18.77 29.14
N ARG A 41 -25.03 19.22 29.84
CA ARG A 41 -26.16 19.92 29.23
C ARG A 41 -26.37 21.25 29.96
N SER A 42 -25.95 22.35 29.35
CA SER A 42 -26.12 23.70 29.91
C SER A 42 -26.55 24.68 28.82
N LYS A 43 -27.44 25.62 29.16
CA LYS A 43 -27.83 26.72 28.26
C LYS A 43 -26.65 27.65 27.92
N ALA A 44 -25.62 27.67 28.77
CA ALA A 44 -24.39 28.43 28.56
C ALA A 44 -23.35 27.70 27.69
N LEU A 45 -23.47 26.37 27.56
CA LEU A 45 -22.61 25.58 26.67
C LEU A 45 -23.23 25.59 25.27
N LYS A 46 -22.69 26.41 24.38
CA LYS A 46 -22.87 26.22 22.94
C LYS A 46 -21.90 25.09 22.55
N PRO A 47 -22.36 23.90 22.14
CA PRO A 47 -21.45 22.94 21.55
C PRO A 47 -20.76 23.66 20.39
N LYS A 48 -19.42 23.64 20.35
CA LYS A 48 -18.75 23.81 19.06
C LYS A 48 -19.41 22.76 18.19
N LYS A 49 -20.13 23.18 17.14
CA LYS A 49 -20.49 22.28 16.04
C LYS A 49 -19.24 21.45 15.74
N ASP A 50 -19.40 20.17 15.45
CA ASP A 50 -18.38 19.34 14.81
C ASP A 50 -17.93 20.00 13.49
N GLY A 51 -17.14 21.05 13.61
CA GLY A 51 -16.72 21.98 12.58
C GLY A 51 -15.22 22.20 12.63
N ASP A 52 -14.51 21.27 13.26
CA ASP A 52 -13.07 21.05 13.11
C ASP A 52 -12.69 19.57 13.25
N LYS A 53 -13.62 18.65 12.90
CA LYS A 53 -13.12 17.51 12.12
C LYS A 53 -12.61 18.15 10.83
N PRO A 54 -11.35 17.95 10.41
CA PRO A 54 -10.92 18.43 9.11
C PRO A 54 -12.00 18.01 8.13
N LYS A 55 -12.57 18.97 7.38
CA LYS A 55 -13.42 18.64 6.23
C LYS A 55 -12.70 17.51 5.54
N LYS A 56 -13.31 16.31 5.43
CA LYS A 56 -12.76 15.24 4.61
C LYS A 56 -12.49 15.90 3.26
N SER A 57 -11.23 16.18 2.99
CA SER A 57 -10.81 16.82 1.75
C SER A 57 -10.90 15.70 0.74
N GLY A 58 -12.10 15.49 0.20
CA GLY A 58 -12.29 14.57 -0.91
C GLY A 58 -11.37 14.95 -2.07
N PRO A 59 -11.24 14.08 -3.08
CA PRO A 59 -10.32 14.31 -4.17
C PRO A 59 -10.52 15.68 -4.80
N ARG A 60 -9.43 16.40 -5.07
CA ARG A 60 -9.54 17.71 -5.72
C ARG A 60 -10.20 17.53 -7.10
N PRO A 61 -11.07 18.46 -7.53
CA PRO A 61 -11.72 18.34 -8.82
C PRO A 61 -10.71 18.24 -9.96
N MET A 62 -10.90 17.25 -10.84
CA MET A 62 -10.12 17.13 -12.07
C MET A 62 -10.36 18.37 -12.96
N PRO A 63 -9.31 19.07 -13.44
CA PRO A 63 -9.44 20.21 -14.35
C PRO A 63 -10.18 19.87 -15.65
N ALA A 64 -10.85 20.84 -16.27
CA ALA A 64 -11.60 20.62 -17.51
C ALA A 64 -10.71 20.08 -18.65
N ALA A 65 -9.49 20.60 -18.80
CA ALA A 65 -8.53 20.09 -19.78
C ALA A 65 -8.13 18.64 -19.50
N ALA A 66 -7.91 18.29 -18.23
CA ALA A 66 -7.62 16.91 -17.83
C ALA A 66 -8.81 15.98 -18.13
N LYS A 67 -10.05 16.40 -17.84
CA LYS A 67 -11.25 15.62 -18.19
C LYS A 67 -11.35 15.35 -19.70
N LYS A 68 -11.03 16.36 -20.52
CA LYS A 68 -11.07 16.27 -21.98
C LYS A 68 -10.02 15.30 -22.54
N LEU A 69 -8.80 15.31 -21.99
CA LEU A 69 -7.66 14.58 -22.56
C LEU A 69 -7.44 13.20 -21.92
N LEU A 70 -7.78 13.03 -20.64
CA LEU A 70 -7.35 11.87 -19.84
C LEU A 70 -8.47 10.84 -19.61
N LEU A 71 -9.74 11.21 -19.78
CA LEU A 71 -10.86 10.27 -19.60
C LEU A 71 -11.05 9.42 -20.85
N VAL A 72 -10.17 8.44 -21.01
CA VAL A 72 -10.16 7.51 -22.15
C VAL A 72 -10.98 6.28 -21.80
N LYS A 73 -11.90 5.90 -22.70
CA LYS A 73 -12.65 4.66 -22.57
C LYS A 73 -11.79 3.47 -23.04
N PRO A 74 -11.58 2.44 -22.20
CA PRO A 74 -10.89 1.23 -22.63
C PRO A 74 -11.69 0.44 -23.68
N LYS A 75 -11.01 -0.28 -24.59
CA LYS A 75 -11.63 -1.25 -25.51
C LYS A 75 -12.17 -2.44 -24.73
N VAL A 76 -11.34 -3.02 -23.86
CA VAL A 76 -11.77 -4.07 -22.93
C VAL A 76 -12.34 -3.39 -21.69
N VAL A 77 -13.67 -3.34 -21.60
CA VAL A 77 -14.41 -2.66 -20.54
C VAL A 77 -14.62 -3.61 -19.36
N ALA A 78 -14.48 -3.09 -18.14
CA ALA A 78 -14.73 -3.84 -16.92
C ALA A 78 -16.26 -3.95 -16.68
N PRO A 79 -16.88 -5.14 -16.71
CA PRO A 79 -18.34 -5.28 -16.80
C PRO A 79 -19.10 -4.71 -15.60
N LEU A 80 -18.53 -4.74 -14.38
CA LEU A 80 -19.15 -4.17 -13.17
C LEU A 80 -18.66 -2.75 -12.84
N ASP A 81 -17.75 -2.21 -13.64
CA ASP A 81 -17.19 -0.86 -13.49
C ASP A 81 -16.88 -0.21 -14.86
N PRO A 82 -17.92 0.05 -15.67
CA PRO A 82 -17.73 0.55 -17.05
C PRO A 82 -17.14 1.97 -17.11
N ASP A 83 -17.08 2.67 -15.98
CA ASP A 83 -16.50 4.01 -15.86
C ASP A 83 -15.02 3.99 -15.45
N PHE A 84 -14.38 2.82 -15.34
CA PHE A 84 -12.95 2.69 -15.07
C PHE A 84 -12.13 3.37 -16.17
N VAL A 85 -11.18 4.23 -15.77
CA VAL A 85 -10.31 4.99 -16.69
C VAL A 85 -8.85 4.62 -16.41
N PRO A 86 -8.27 3.67 -17.17
CA PRO A 86 -6.88 3.26 -16.98
C PRO A 86 -5.90 4.44 -17.13
N VAL A 87 -5.04 4.64 -16.12
CA VAL A 87 -4.00 5.69 -16.16
C VAL A 87 -3.06 5.50 -17.35
N VAL A 88 -2.68 4.27 -17.70
CA VAL A 88 -1.83 3.97 -18.87
C VAL A 88 -2.44 4.46 -20.19
N LEU A 89 -3.76 4.31 -20.38
CA LEU A 89 -4.44 4.80 -21.57
C LEU A 89 -4.57 6.33 -21.56
N ALA A 90 -4.85 6.90 -20.40
CA ALA A 90 -4.90 8.35 -20.22
C ALA A 90 -3.56 9.02 -20.53
N LYS A 91 -2.45 8.42 -20.07
CA LYS A 91 -1.09 8.87 -20.36
C LYS A 91 -0.79 8.75 -21.85
N LYS A 92 -1.15 7.64 -22.50
CA LYS A 92 -0.99 7.46 -23.96
C LYS A 92 -1.74 8.54 -24.75
N ALA A 93 -3.00 8.82 -24.40
CA ALA A 93 -3.78 9.86 -25.04
C ALA A 93 -3.21 11.27 -24.79
N TYR A 94 -2.70 11.53 -23.58
CA TYR A 94 -2.01 12.78 -23.27
C TYR A 94 -0.75 12.96 -24.12
N LEU A 95 0.10 11.93 -24.21
CA LEU A 95 1.35 11.98 -24.97
C LEU A 95 1.08 12.23 -26.46
N GLU A 96 0.05 11.61 -27.02
CA GLU A 96 -0.38 11.90 -28.40
C GLU A 96 -0.85 13.36 -28.55
N ALA A 97 -1.62 13.89 -27.61
CA ALA A 97 -2.06 15.28 -27.63
C ALA A 97 -0.91 16.29 -27.42
N ALA A 98 0.13 15.89 -26.70
CA ALA A 98 1.30 16.70 -26.37
C ALA A 98 2.49 16.46 -27.31
N LYS A 99 2.36 15.65 -28.36
CA LYS A 99 3.48 15.20 -29.21
C LYS A 99 4.24 16.33 -29.90
N GLU A 100 3.56 17.44 -30.22
CA GLU A 100 4.15 18.63 -30.85
C GLU A 100 4.64 19.66 -29.81
N CYS A 101 4.51 19.39 -28.51
CA CYS A 101 4.99 20.29 -27.47
C CYS A 101 6.51 20.20 -27.35
N THR A 102 7.17 21.35 -27.34
CA THR A 102 8.63 21.45 -27.17
C THR A 102 9.04 21.53 -25.70
N ASP A 103 8.17 22.07 -24.84
CA ASP A 103 8.43 22.21 -23.42
C ASP A 103 8.36 20.85 -22.71
N LYS A 104 9.22 20.67 -21.71
CA LYS A 104 9.25 19.49 -20.86
C LYS A 104 9.24 19.89 -19.39
N LEU A 105 8.55 19.07 -18.60
CA LEU A 105 8.75 19.00 -17.17
C LEU A 105 9.63 17.79 -16.88
N GLU A 106 10.74 18.02 -16.19
CA GLU A 106 11.63 16.99 -15.70
C GLU A 106 11.65 17.02 -14.17
N TRP A 107 11.78 15.85 -13.55
CA TRP A 107 11.91 15.77 -12.12
C TRP A 107 12.87 14.68 -11.67
N ALA A 108 13.41 14.87 -10.48
CA ALA A 108 14.24 13.89 -9.78
C ALA A 108 13.72 13.66 -8.37
N LEU A 109 13.62 12.38 -7.97
CA LEU A 109 13.42 11.96 -6.59
C LEU A 109 14.78 11.56 -6.02
N VAL A 110 15.27 12.33 -5.06
CA VAL A 110 16.54 12.07 -4.39
C VAL A 110 16.30 11.07 -3.26
N ARG A 111 17.07 9.99 -3.24
CA ARG A 111 17.08 8.97 -2.19
C ARG A 111 18.46 8.95 -1.54
N GLU A 112 18.58 8.23 -0.43
CA GLU A 112 19.87 8.04 0.24
C GLU A 112 20.91 7.36 -0.66
N ASP A 113 20.48 6.37 -1.45
CA ASP A 113 21.32 5.46 -2.22
C ASP A 113 21.23 5.68 -3.74
N GLY A 114 20.42 6.63 -4.19
CA GLY A 114 20.09 6.78 -5.61
C GLY A 114 19.22 7.97 -5.95
N VAL A 115 18.85 8.05 -7.21
CA VAL A 115 18.00 9.09 -7.78
C VAL A 115 17.11 8.45 -8.84
N GLY A 116 15.81 8.65 -8.73
CA GLY A 116 14.91 8.37 -9.85
C GLY A 116 14.68 9.62 -10.69
N ARG A 117 14.76 9.53 -12.02
CA ARG A 117 14.37 10.62 -12.93
C ARG A 117 13.18 10.26 -13.81
N TYR A 118 12.44 11.27 -14.24
CA TYR A 118 11.47 11.15 -15.30
C TYR A 118 11.25 12.49 -16.01
N SER A 119 10.74 12.42 -17.24
CA SER A 119 10.40 13.59 -18.07
C SER A 119 9.03 13.42 -18.69
N LEU A 120 8.26 14.51 -18.74
CA LEU A 120 6.95 14.58 -19.40
C LEU A 120 6.94 15.79 -20.36
N PRO A 121 6.62 15.63 -21.66
CA PRO A 121 6.32 16.78 -22.50
C PRO A 121 5.09 17.50 -21.95
N VAL A 122 5.10 18.83 -21.93
CA VAL A 122 4.02 19.62 -21.35
C VAL A 122 3.56 20.71 -22.32
N PHE A 123 2.25 20.98 -22.33
CA PHE A 123 1.72 22.14 -23.03
C PHE A 123 2.34 23.45 -22.51
N ASP A 124 2.53 24.41 -23.43
CA ASP A 124 2.96 25.79 -23.16
C ASP A 124 2.17 26.38 -21.98
N GLU A 125 2.85 27.14 -21.12
CA GLU A 125 2.25 27.63 -19.87
C GLU A 125 1.09 28.61 -20.05
N LYS A 126 0.90 29.19 -21.24
CA LYS A 126 -0.24 30.04 -21.60
C LYS A 126 -1.41 29.25 -22.18
N SER A 127 -1.18 27.99 -22.56
CA SER A 127 -2.23 27.08 -23.05
C SER A 127 -3.27 26.80 -21.97
N LYS A 128 -4.52 26.53 -22.39
CA LYS A 128 -5.57 26.05 -21.48
C LYS A 128 -5.32 24.59 -21.09
N GLU A 129 -4.65 23.84 -21.95
CA GLU A 129 -4.33 22.43 -21.80
C GLU A 129 -3.22 22.17 -20.77
N VAL A 130 -2.45 23.18 -20.34
CA VAL A 130 -1.40 23.03 -19.30
C VAL A 130 -1.95 22.50 -17.97
N ALA A 131 -3.24 22.72 -17.69
CA ALA A 131 -3.89 22.15 -16.51
C ALA A 131 -3.94 20.61 -16.55
N ALA A 132 -3.99 20.00 -17.75
CA ALA A 132 -3.83 18.56 -17.92
C ALA A 132 -2.39 18.11 -17.64
N SER A 133 -1.39 18.87 -18.09
CA SER A 133 0.04 18.61 -17.78
C SER A 133 0.28 18.57 -16.29
N ILE A 134 -0.19 19.59 -15.55
CA ILE A 134 -0.03 19.68 -14.09
C ILE A 134 -0.73 18.51 -13.39
N TYR A 135 -1.93 18.16 -13.84
CA TYR A 135 -2.69 17.07 -13.24
C TYR A 135 -1.98 15.72 -13.44
N LEU A 136 -1.63 15.38 -14.69
CA LEU A 136 -0.98 14.12 -15.01
C LEU A 136 0.41 14.03 -14.37
N ALA A 137 1.21 15.09 -14.42
CA ALA A 137 2.52 15.12 -13.76
C ALA A 137 2.41 14.83 -12.26
N GLY A 138 1.41 15.39 -11.57
CA GLY A 138 1.17 15.05 -10.16
C GLY A 138 0.83 13.56 -9.95
N VAL A 139 0.05 12.96 -10.85
CA VAL A 139 -0.26 11.51 -10.75
C VAL A 139 1.00 10.67 -10.97
N LEU A 140 1.82 11.01 -11.97
CA LEU A 140 3.04 10.26 -12.29
C LEU A 140 4.14 10.46 -11.23
N ILE A 141 4.26 11.65 -10.63
CA ILE A 141 5.14 11.86 -9.49
C ILE A 141 4.66 11.04 -8.29
N GLN A 142 3.35 10.97 -8.02
CA GLN A 142 2.80 10.12 -6.96
C GLN A 142 3.16 8.65 -7.18
N GLU A 143 2.96 8.14 -8.41
CA GLU A 143 3.36 6.77 -8.77
C GLU A 143 4.84 6.53 -8.51
N MET A 144 5.71 7.41 -9.00
CA MET A 144 7.15 7.27 -8.86
C MET A 144 7.62 7.37 -7.39
N VAL A 145 6.96 8.20 -6.58
CA VAL A 145 7.21 8.30 -5.13
C VAL A 145 6.91 6.98 -4.42
N TRP A 146 5.81 6.31 -4.76
CA TRP A 146 5.46 5.02 -4.14
C TRP A 146 6.20 3.82 -4.75
N GLN A 147 6.71 3.94 -5.98
CA GLN A 147 7.68 3.01 -6.52
C GLN A 147 9.02 3.14 -5.78
N ARG A 148 9.60 4.34 -5.77
CA ARG A 148 11.05 4.52 -5.54
C ARG A 148 11.42 5.16 -4.20
N SER A 149 10.46 5.77 -3.50
CA SER A 149 10.65 6.70 -2.38
C SER A 149 11.50 7.94 -2.72
N GLY A 150 11.75 8.79 -1.72
CA GLY A 150 12.65 9.93 -1.82
C GLY A 150 12.56 10.86 -0.63
N SER A 151 13.66 11.52 -0.28
CA SER A 151 13.72 12.57 0.74
C SER A 151 13.42 13.96 0.15
N GLN A 152 13.59 14.11 -1.18
CA GLN A 152 13.41 15.38 -1.87
C GLN A 152 12.90 15.17 -3.31
N LEU A 153 12.04 16.08 -3.76
CA LEU A 153 11.58 16.22 -5.14
C LEU A 153 12.19 17.49 -5.76
N LEU A 154 12.95 17.32 -6.84
CA LEU A 154 13.48 18.41 -7.65
C LEU A 154 12.66 18.51 -8.94
N LEU A 155 12.29 19.73 -9.32
CA LEU A 155 11.48 20.03 -10.52
C LEU A 155 12.23 20.98 -11.44
N CYS A 156 12.25 20.71 -12.74
CA CYS A 156 12.76 21.61 -13.78
C CYS A 156 11.76 21.69 -14.94
N GLY A 157 11.53 22.88 -15.49
CA GLY A 157 10.58 23.09 -16.60
C GLY A 157 9.80 24.40 -16.48
N PRO A 158 8.68 24.56 -17.24
CA PRO A 158 7.90 25.78 -17.24
C PRO A 158 7.46 26.24 -15.85
N ALA A 159 7.68 27.52 -15.55
CA ALA A 159 7.54 28.06 -14.20
C ALA A 159 6.13 27.85 -13.62
N ARG A 160 5.08 27.99 -14.44
CA ARG A 160 3.70 27.72 -14.01
C ARG A 160 3.50 26.27 -13.57
N VAL A 161 4.09 25.30 -14.27
CA VAL A 161 3.95 23.87 -13.97
C VAL A 161 4.69 23.52 -12.69
N CYS A 162 5.98 23.89 -12.59
CA CYS A 162 6.81 23.60 -11.42
C CYS A 162 6.24 24.25 -10.14
N LYS A 163 5.79 25.51 -10.20
CA LYS A 163 5.16 26.19 -9.04
C LYS A 163 3.86 25.52 -8.61
N ALA A 164 3.04 25.06 -9.57
CA ALA A 164 1.79 24.36 -9.26
C ALA A 164 2.05 23.00 -8.58
N LEU A 165 3.05 22.25 -9.06
CA LEU A 165 3.45 20.96 -8.47
C LEU A 165 4.11 21.15 -7.10
N LYS A 166 5.00 22.13 -6.92
CA LYS A 166 5.56 22.47 -5.61
C LYS A 166 4.47 22.80 -4.59
N ARG A 167 3.41 23.51 -5.00
CA ARG A 167 2.24 23.73 -4.14
C ARG A 167 1.43 22.44 -3.89
N ALA A 168 1.30 21.57 -4.89
CA ALA A 168 0.59 20.31 -4.75
C ALA A 168 1.28 19.34 -3.78
N TYR A 169 2.62 19.31 -3.77
CA TYR A 169 3.48 18.55 -2.85
C TYR A 169 3.95 19.45 -1.68
N SER A 170 3.00 20.02 -0.95
CA SER A 170 3.29 20.81 0.25
C SER A 170 2.17 20.65 1.27
N LYS A 171 2.32 21.22 2.47
CA LYS A 171 1.27 21.24 3.50
C LYS A 171 -0.02 21.88 2.95
N GLY A 172 -1.16 21.20 3.09
CA GLY A 172 -2.44 21.58 2.49
C GLY A 172 -2.54 21.32 0.98
N GLY A 173 -1.50 20.74 0.39
CA GLY A 173 -1.40 20.31 -1.01
C GLY A 173 -2.29 19.12 -1.34
N GLN A 174 -2.31 18.72 -2.61
CA GLN A 174 -3.04 17.52 -3.03
C GLN A 174 -2.31 16.25 -2.59
N TYR A 175 -0.98 16.29 -2.60
CA TYR A 175 -0.08 15.18 -2.28
C TYR A 175 0.57 15.39 -0.90
N GLU A 176 -0.15 16.03 0.03
CA GLU A 176 0.36 16.24 1.39
C GLU A 176 0.62 14.92 2.10
N PHE A 177 -0.20 13.89 1.82
CA PHE A 177 -0.03 12.55 2.36
C PHE A 177 1.37 12.01 2.03
N GLU A 178 1.77 12.04 0.75
CA GLU A 178 3.10 11.63 0.31
C GLU A 178 4.20 12.42 1.04
N THR A 179 4.11 13.75 1.07
CA THR A 179 5.15 14.58 1.73
C THR A 179 5.27 14.33 3.23
N LYS A 180 4.21 13.85 3.89
CA LYS A 180 4.21 13.47 5.31
C LYS A 180 4.67 12.04 5.54
N SER A 181 4.41 11.15 4.59
CA SER A 181 4.76 9.73 4.69
C SER A 181 6.23 9.49 4.36
N MET A 182 6.76 10.16 3.33
CA MET A 182 8.11 9.88 2.80
C MET A 182 9.25 9.96 3.83
N PRO A 183 9.27 10.90 4.78
CA PRO A 183 10.30 10.89 5.84
C PRO A 183 10.30 9.58 6.65
N ASN A 184 9.13 9.01 6.96
CA ASN A 184 9.04 7.73 7.67
C ASN A 184 9.48 6.57 6.78
N VAL A 185 8.98 6.54 5.53
CA VAL A 185 9.35 5.54 4.51
C VAL A 185 10.87 5.48 4.32
N CYS A 186 11.52 6.65 4.28
CA CYS A 186 12.98 6.78 4.12
C CYS A 186 13.76 6.62 5.45
N GLY A 187 13.14 6.18 6.55
CA GLY A 187 13.82 6.00 7.84
C GLY A 187 14.30 7.29 8.51
N THR A 188 13.83 8.46 8.07
CA THR A 188 14.22 9.79 8.56
C THR A 188 12.99 10.56 9.06
N PRO A 189 12.23 10.06 10.06
CA PRO A 189 10.94 10.64 10.47
C PRO A 189 11.00 12.09 10.97
N GLU A 190 12.18 12.57 11.36
CA GLU A 190 12.42 13.96 11.79
C GLU A 190 12.70 14.92 10.62
N ALA A 191 12.97 14.38 9.42
CA ALA A 191 13.21 15.18 8.23
C ALA A 191 11.90 15.71 7.64
N VAL A 192 12.00 16.78 6.86
CA VAL A 192 10.90 17.32 6.06
C VAL A 192 11.14 16.96 4.61
N PHE A 193 10.14 16.39 3.94
CA PHE A 193 10.20 16.17 2.51
C PHE A 193 10.25 17.51 1.78
N GLU A 194 11.33 17.76 1.04
CA GLU A 194 11.57 19.05 0.41
C GLU A 194 11.21 19.03 -1.08
N VAL A 195 10.59 20.12 -1.56
CA VAL A 195 10.34 20.32 -3.00
C VAL A 195 11.07 21.56 -3.50
N LYS A 196 12.04 21.37 -4.39
CA LYS A 196 12.80 22.46 -5.02
C LYS A 196 12.50 22.56 -6.50
N ILE A 197 12.66 23.78 -7.01
CA ILE A 197 12.64 24.06 -8.44
C ILE A 197 14.07 24.45 -8.79
N VAL A 198 14.66 23.78 -9.77
CA VAL A 198 15.99 24.07 -10.30
C VAL A 198 15.83 24.77 -11.65
N GLU A 199 16.80 25.58 -12.04
CA GLU A 199 16.66 26.41 -13.25
C GLU A 199 16.93 25.60 -14.52
N LYS A 200 17.87 24.64 -14.45
CA LYS A 200 18.32 23.89 -15.61
C LYS A 200 18.24 22.37 -15.41
N PRO A 201 17.98 21.58 -16.47
CA PRO A 201 17.92 20.11 -16.38
C PRO A 201 19.21 19.45 -15.87
N GLU A 202 20.37 20.09 -16.06
CA GLU A 202 21.67 19.58 -15.60
C GLU A 202 21.85 19.72 -14.08
N GLU A 203 21.03 20.54 -13.41
CA GLU A 203 21.00 20.62 -11.94
C GLU A 203 20.19 19.46 -11.31
N LEU A 204 19.41 18.73 -12.12
CA LEU A 204 18.81 17.48 -11.67
C LEU A 204 19.89 16.39 -11.64
N PRO A 205 20.14 15.76 -10.49
CA PRO A 205 21.17 14.73 -10.37
C PRO A 205 20.85 13.56 -11.30
N GLU A 206 21.90 12.90 -11.80
CA GLU A 206 21.76 11.78 -12.74
C GLU A 206 20.99 10.62 -12.12
N GLU A 207 20.23 9.91 -12.96
CA GLU A 207 19.50 8.72 -12.52
C GLU A 207 20.49 7.65 -12.03
N LYS A 208 20.21 7.11 -10.84
CA LYS A 208 21.04 6.09 -10.22
C LYS A 208 20.15 5.17 -9.40
N ASN A 209 20.17 3.89 -9.73
CA ASN A 209 19.57 2.84 -8.91
C ASN A 209 20.66 2.14 -8.09
N SER A 210 20.25 1.49 -7.00
CA SER A 210 21.12 0.69 -6.14
C SER A 210 20.53 -0.72 -6.00
N PRO A 211 20.66 -1.58 -7.04
CA PRO A 211 20.12 -2.92 -6.98
C PRO A 211 20.67 -3.71 -5.79
N GLN A 212 19.81 -4.44 -5.11
CA GLN A 212 20.14 -5.21 -3.93
C GLN A 212 20.18 -6.70 -4.29
N THR A 213 21.34 -7.32 -4.08
CA THR A 213 21.49 -8.77 -4.17
C THR A 213 21.09 -9.38 -2.84
N MET A 214 20.15 -10.33 -2.86
CA MET A 214 19.71 -11.04 -1.66
C MET A 214 20.26 -12.46 -1.63
N GLY A 215 20.38 -13.01 -0.43
CA GLY A 215 20.71 -14.41 -0.24
C GLY A 215 19.69 -15.32 -0.93
N LYS A 216 20.18 -16.46 -1.44
CA LYS A 216 19.37 -17.48 -2.14
C LYS A 216 19.54 -18.88 -1.54
N ASP A 217 20.32 -18.99 -0.47
CA ASP A 217 20.70 -20.26 0.14
C ASP A 217 19.89 -20.49 1.42
N SER A 218 19.08 -21.54 1.41
CA SER A 218 18.28 -22.00 2.54
C SER A 218 18.92 -23.18 3.29
N SER A 219 20.21 -23.49 3.06
CA SER A 219 20.95 -24.51 3.79
C SER A 219 21.15 -24.18 5.26
N GLY A 220 21.35 -25.20 6.10
CA GLY A 220 21.42 -25.05 7.55
C GLY A 220 20.04 -24.90 8.19
N CYS A 221 19.99 -24.45 9.45
CA CYS A 221 18.74 -24.31 10.19
C CYS A 221 18.23 -22.86 10.13
N ARG A 222 17.22 -22.59 9.32
CA ARG A 222 16.66 -21.26 9.10
C ARG A 222 15.32 -21.11 9.79
N LEU A 223 15.14 -20.00 10.48
CA LEU A 223 13.85 -19.60 11.02
C LEU A 223 13.34 -18.39 10.23
N ALA A 224 12.09 -18.41 9.80
CA ALA A 224 11.53 -17.33 9.02
C ALA A 224 10.12 -16.97 9.43
N PHE A 225 9.77 -15.70 9.20
CA PHE A 225 8.42 -15.19 9.38
C PHE A 225 7.93 -14.41 8.17
N ASP A 226 6.61 -14.36 8.02
CA ASP A 226 5.90 -13.44 7.13
C ASP A 226 4.78 -12.80 7.94
N LEU A 227 4.85 -11.48 8.11
CA LEU A 227 3.87 -10.73 8.89
C LEU A 227 2.85 -10.08 7.95
N GLY A 228 1.67 -10.68 7.89
CA GLY A 228 0.53 -10.16 7.14
C GLY A 228 -0.46 -9.41 8.04
N LYS A 229 -1.40 -8.70 7.41
CA LYS A 229 -2.45 -7.96 8.12
C LYS A 229 -3.49 -8.84 8.85
N SER A 230 -3.49 -10.15 8.60
CA SER A 230 -4.45 -11.10 9.19
C SER A 230 -3.78 -12.17 10.05
N ASP A 231 -2.53 -12.51 9.78
CA ASP A 231 -1.84 -13.64 10.38
C ASP A 231 -0.33 -13.38 10.45
N ILE A 232 0.30 -14.05 11.41
CA ILE A 232 1.73 -14.24 11.52
C ILE A 232 2.02 -15.64 10.99
N LYS A 233 2.70 -15.77 9.86
CA LYS A 233 3.23 -17.06 9.43
C LYS A 233 4.66 -17.24 9.91
N VAL A 234 4.94 -18.41 10.48
CA VAL A 234 6.30 -18.84 10.83
C VAL A 234 6.62 -20.15 10.13
N VAL A 235 7.82 -20.23 9.56
CA VAL A 235 8.36 -21.43 8.94
C VAL A 235 9.74 -21.71 9.51
N ALA A 236 10.00 -22.98 9.81
CA ALA A 236 11.35 -23.46 10.10
C ALA A 236 11.82 -24.38 8.97
N VAL A 237 13.01 -24.10 8.46
CA VAL A 237 13.62 -24.81 7.34
C VAL A 237 14.93 -25.45 7.82
N LYS A 238 15.17 -26.70 7.46
CA LYS A 238 16.44 -27.38 7.69
C LYS A 238 16.96 -27.91 6.36
N ASP A 239 18.11 -27.39 5.93
CA ASP A 239 18.77 -27.82 4.69
C ASP A 239 17.87 -27.74 3.45
N GLY A 240 17.05 -26.68 3.37
CA GLY A 240 16.06 -26.47 2.31
C GLY A 240 14.68 -27.11 2.55
N ASP A 241 14.57 -28.05 3.50
CA ASP A 241 13.30 -28.73 3.79
C ASP A 241 12.51 -28.02 4.89
N VAL A 242 11.21 -27.80 4.66
CA VAL A 242 10.31 -27.24 5.67
C VAL A 242 10.01 -28.28 6.74
N VAL A 243 10.48 -28.05 7.96
CA VAL A 243 10.23 -28.91 9.14
C VAL A 243 9.10 -28.40 10.03
N TYR A 244 8.68 -27.14 9.84
CA TYR A 244 7.54 -26.53 10.53
C TYR A 244 6.95 -25.41 9.69
N SER A 245 5.61 -25.30 9.68
CA SER A 245 4.89 -24.16 9.12
C SER A 245 3.59 -23.98 9.89
N LYS A 246 3.31 -22.75 10.34
CA LYS A 246 2.05 -22.40 11.02
C LYS A 246 1.67 -20.94 10.80
N GLU A 247 0.40 -20.72 10.53
CA GLU A 247 -0.25 -19.40 10.55
C GLU A 247 -0.93 -19.19 11.90
N THR A 248 -0.71 -18.04 12.51
CA THR A 248 -1.31 -17.65 13.80
C THR A 248 -2.04 -16.33 13.62
N GLU A 249 -3.35 -16.30 13.89
CA GLU A 249 -4.12 -15.05 13.84
C GLU A 249 -3.65 -14.07 14.93
N TRP A 250 -3.69 -12.77 14.61
CA TRP A 250 -3.34 -11.69 15.53
C TRP A 250 -4.14 -10.42 15.25
N ASP A 251 -4.19 -9.52 16.23
CA ASP A 251 -4.86 -8.23 16.11
C ASP A 251 -3.86 -7.12 15.78
N VAL A 252 -3.68 -6.85 14.48
CA VAL A 252 -2.85 -5.73 14.01
C VAL A 252 -3.36 -4.37 14.51
N THR A 253 -4.64 -4.25 14.89
CA THR A 253 -5.21 -3.01 15.38
C THR A 253 -4.93 -2.74 16.85
N ASN A 254 -4.29 -3.67 17.56
CA ASN A 254 -3.88 -3.46 18.93
C ASN A 254 -2.90 -2.27 19.03
N ALA A 255 -3.16 -1.34 19.95
CA ALA A 255 -2.34 -0.14 20.11
C ALA A 255 -1.09 -0.39 20.96
N ASP A 256 -1.00 -1.54 21.64
CA ASP A 256 0.13 -1.90 22.49
C ASP A 256 1.26 -2.54 21.65
N PRO A 257 2.44 -1.88 21.51
CA PRO A 257 3.58 -2.49 20.80
C PRO A 257 4.11 -3.76 21.47
N GLN A 258 3.89 -3.95 22.78
CA GLN A 258 4.35 -5.15 23.48
C GLN A 258 3.54 -6.39 23.07
N TYR A 259 2.23 -6.23 22.88
CA TYR A 259 1.38 -7.30 22.32
C TYR A 259 1.93 -7.82 20.99
N HIS A 260 2.28 -6.89 20.09
CA HIS A 260 2.82 -7.24 18.77
C HIS A 260 4.14 -8.00 18.88
N TYR A 261 5.05 -7.51 19.72
CA TYR A 261 6.33 -8.18 19.97
C TYR A 261 6.12 -9.59 20.55
N ASP A 262 5.28 -9.73 21.57
CA ASP A 262 5.03 -11.00 22.26
C ASP A 262 4.35 -12.01 21.33
N ALA A 263 3.40 -11.57 20.49
CA ALA A 263 2.73 -12.42 19.52
C ALA A 263 3.72 -13.00 18.49
N ILE A 264 4.58 -12.16 17.91
CA ILE A 264 5.59 -12.59 16.94
C ILE A 264 6.61 -13.51 17.62
N LEU A 265 7.10 -13.13 18.80
CA LEU A 265 8.06 -13.92 19.56
C LEU A 265 7.51 -15.31 19.91
N ALA A 266 6.28 -15.38 20.38
CA ALA A 266 5.63 -16.65 20.72
C ALA A 266 5.49 -17.55 19.49
N ALA A 267 5.05 -17.01 18.35
CA ALA A 267 4.95 -17.77 17.11
C ALA A 267 6.32 -18.29 16.64
N MET A 268 7.36 -17.45 16.72
CA MET A 268 8.73 -17.80 16.32
C MET A 268 9.35 -18.87 17.22
N LYS A 269 9.11 -18.82 18.54
CA LYS A 269 9.59 -19.84 19.50
C LYS A 269 9.06 -21.23 19.14
N LEU A 270 7.81 -21.35 18.68
CA LEU A 270 7.24 -22.64 18.24
C LEU A 270 7.96 -23.24 17.03
N GLY A 271 8.40 -22.40 16.08
CA GLY A 271 9.20 -22.84 14.93
C GLY A 271 10.62 -23.21 15.34
N MET A 272 11.22 -22.42 16.23
CA MET A 272 12.56 -22.63 16.78
C MET A 272 12.69 -23.99 17.49
N GLU A 273 11.67 -24.43 18.23
CA GLU A 273 11.63 -25.75 18.89
C GLU A 273 11.76 -26.94 17.92
N LYS A 274 11.55 -26.72 16.61
CA LYS A 274 11.67 -27.77 15.57
C LYS A 274 13.05 -27.81 14.92
N LEU A 275 13.95 -26.91 15.31
CA LEU A 275 15.32 -26.85 14.81
C LEU A 275 16.32 -27.23 15.92
N PRO A 276 17.44 -27.88 15.58
CA PRO A 276 18.49 -28.17 16.55
C PRO A 276 19.27 -26.91 16.98
N LYS A 277 19.26 -25.88 16.14
CA LYS A 277 19.82 -24.54 16.35
C LYS A 277 19.19 -23.57 15.36
N VAL A 278 19.43 -22.27 15.50
CA VAL A 278 19.05 -21.26 14.49
C VAL A 278 20.33 -20.67 13.92
N ASP A 279 20.59 -20.92 12.64
CA ASP A 279 21.76 -20.42 11.92
C ASP A 279 21.51 -19.05 11.27
N ALA A 280 20.25 -18.71 10.95
CA ALA A 280 19.85 -17.43 10.38
C ALA A 280 18.35 -17.19 10.56
N ILE A 281 17.96 -15.90 10.62
CA ILE A 281 16.56 -15.47 10.70
C ILE A 281 16.19 -14.61 9.49
N GLY A 282 15.22 -15.07 8.73
CA GLY A 282 14.65 -14.34 7.59
C GLY A 282 13.27 -13.76 7.91
N GLY A 283 12.88 -12.68 7.23
CA GLY A 283 11.55 -12.11 7.44
C GLY A 283 10.98 -11.34 6.26
N SER A 284 9.65 -11.34 6.15
CA SER A 284 8.89 -10.33 5.41
C SER A 284 7.91 -9.62 6.33
N ALA A 285 7.69 -8.33 6.04
CA ALA A 285 6.62 -7.55 6.66
C ALA A 285 6.02 -6.58 5.64
N THR A 286 4.72 -6.33 5.74
CA THR A 286 4.07 -5.28 4.92
C THR A 286 4.57 -3.89 5.32
N GLY A 287 4.89 -3.05 4.33
CA GLY A 287 5.49 -1.73 4.53
C GLY A 287 6.99 -1.71 4.23
N THR A 288 7.64 -0.62 4.59
CA THR A 288 9.06 -0.41 4.31
C THR A 288 9.96 -0.87 5.45
N VAL A 289 11.01 -1.59 5.07
CA VAL A 289 12.04 -2.09 5.97
C VAL A 289 13.37 -1.43 5.62
N GLY A 290 14.04 -0.86 6.62
CA GLY A 290 15.32 -0.19 6.47
C GLY A 290 16.46 -1.16 6.15
N ALA A 291 17.60 -0.62 5.72
CA ALA A 291 18.79 -1.41 5.39
C ALA A 291 19.28 -2.27 6.57
N HIS A 292 19.03 -1.81 7.80
CA HIS A 292 19.41 -2.49 9.05
C HIS A 292 18.24 -3.27 9.70
N ASN A 293 17.23 -3.63 8.91
CA ASN A 293 16.02 -4.35 9.34
C ASN A 293 15.10 -3.52 10.24
N GLU A 294 15.11 -2.20 10.12
CA GLU A 294 14.17 -1.36 10.86
C GLU A 294 12.78 -1.39 10.24
N ALA A 295 11.72 -1.49 11.03
CA ALA A 295 10.36 -1.24 10.54
C ALA A 295 10.16 0.28 10.40
N THR A 296 10.64 0.87 9.31
CA THR A 296 10.67 2.34 9.14
C THR A 296 9.28 2.93 8.91
N TRP A 297 8.44 2.21 8.17
CA TRP A 297 7.03 2.53 7.99
C TRP A 297 6.25 1.24 7.71
N CYS A 298 5.48 0.78 8.69
CA CYS A 298 4.82 -0.53 8.64
C CYS A 298 3.34 -0.42 8.99
N ASP A 299 2.49 -0.78 8.03
CA ASP A 299 1.02 -0.73 8.14
C ASP A 299 0.44 -1.84 9.06
N LEU A 300 1.30 -2.69 9.65
CA LEU A 300 0.91 -3.69 10.64
C LEU A 300 0.65 -3.09 12.03
N PHE A 301 1.08 -1.86 12.27
CA PHE A 301 0.95 -1.20 13.57
C PHE A 301 0.16 0.12 13.50
N PRO A 302 -1.01 0.15 12.83
CA PRO A 302 -1.70 1.39 12.45
C PRO A 302 -2.16 2.23 13.64
N ASN A 303 -2.34 1.62 14.81
CA ASN A 303 -2.83 2.28 16.02
C ASN A 303 -1.75 2.56 17.08
N VAL A 304 -0.49 2.18 16.82
CA VAL A 304 0.62 2.49 17.73
C VAL A 304 0.94 3.99 17.61
N PRO A 305 0.91 4.78 18.71
CA PRO A 305 1.24 6.20 18.66
C PRO A 305 2.65 6.44 18.11
N ARG A 306 2.87 7.52 17.36
CA ARG A 306 4.13 7.76 16.63
C ARG A 306 5.38 7.76 17.50
N ASP A 307 5.31 8.39 18.66
CA ASP A 307 6.42 8.43 19.64
C ASP A 307 6.72 7.05 20.20
N VAL A 308 5.67 6.26 20.45
CA VAL A 308 5.78 4.87 20.90
C VAL A 308 6.30 3.96 19.78
N TYR A 309 5.82 4.14 18.55
CA TYR A 309 6.27 3.41 17.36
C TYR A 309 7.78 3.60 17.18
N LYS A 310 8.25 4.86 17.21
CA LYS A 310 9.67 5.18 17.11
C LYS A 310 10.49 4.47 18.19
N ALA A 311 9.99 4.43 19.42
CA ALA A 311 10.71 3.87 20.57
C ALA A 311 10.64 2.33 20.69
N LYS A 312 9.64 1.69 20.08
CA LYS A 312 9.32 0.27 20.36
C LYS A 312 9.12 -0.59 19.11
N VAL A 313 8.81 -0.01 17.96
CA VAL A 313 8.49 -0.76 16.74
C VAL A 313 9.62 -0.70 15.72
N VAL A 314 10.31 0.44 15.60
CA VAL A 314 11.39 0.61 14.61
C VAL A 314 12.45 -0.50 14.71
N ASP A 315 12.85 -0.89 15.92
CA ASP A 315 13.87 -1.91 16.17
C ASP A 315 13.29 -3.33 16.40
N ILE A 316 11.98 -3.54 16.23
CA ILE A 316 11.26 -4.75 16.67
C ILE A 316 11.91 -6.04 16.16
N PHE A 317 12.30 -6.07 14.88
CA PHE A 317 12.89 -7.27 14.26
C PHE A 317 14.27 -7.59 14.83
N THR A 318 15.10 -6.57 15.06
CA THR A 318 16.43 -6.76 15.65
C THR A 318 16.35 -7.24 17.10
N ARG A 319 15.37 -6.73 17.88
CA ARG A 319 15.10 -7.20 19.24
C ARG A 319 14.62 -8.66 19.24
N LEU A 320 13.72 -9.02 18.32
CA LEU A 320 13.26 -10.41 18.15
C LEU A 320 14.42 -11.35 17.81
N ALA A 321 15.26 -10.98 16.86
CA ALA A 321 16.43 -11.79 16.49
C ALA A 321 17.41 -11.96 17.65
N THR A 322 17.67 -10.87 18.40
CA THR A 322 18.55 -10.92 19.59
C THR A 322 18.02 -11.87 20.66
N GLU A 323 16.70 -11.86 20.92
CA GLU A 323 16.05 -12.74 21.89
C GLU A 323 16.04 -14.21 21.43
N LEU A 324 15.88 -14.46 20.13
CA LEU A 324 15.75 -15.82 19.58
C LEU A 324 17.10 -16.49 19.30
N ALA A 325 18.04 -15.76 18.71
CA ALA A 325 19.33 -16.26 18.27
C ALA A 325 20.32 -15.08 18.09
N PRO A 326 20.98 -14.63 19.17
CA PRO A 326 21.75 -13.37 19.18
C PRO A 326 22.92 -13.33 18.20
N ASP A 327 23.48 -14.49 17.85
CA ASP A 327 24.60 -14.59 16.91
C ASP A 327 24.15 -14.86 15.47
N ALA A 328 22.85 -15.08 15.23
CA ALA A 328 22.34 -15.40 13.90
C ALA A 328 22.11 -14.13 13.07
N PRO A 329 22.54 -14.09 11.79
CA PRO A 329 22.23 -12.98 10.90
C PRO A 329 20.71 -12.84 10.69
N LEU A 330 20.25 -11.60 10.65
CA LEU A 330 18.88 -11.21 10.37
C LEU A 330 18.80 -10.47 9.04
N LYS A 331 17.83 -10.84 8.19
CA LYS A 331 17.40 -10.02 7.07
C LYS A 331 15.88 -10.01 6.94
N VAL A 332 15.31 -8.82 6.93
CA VAL A 332 13.88 -8.57 6.73
C VAL A 332 13.70 -7.62 5.55
N ILE A 333 12.73 -7.88 4.69
CA ILE A 333 12.36 -7.02 3.56
C ILE A 333 10.84 -6.91 3.41
N ASN A 334 10.36 -6.16 2.42
CA ASN A 334 8.94 -6.04 2.13
C ASN A 334 8.32 -7.36 1.61
N ASP A 335 7.04 -7.59 1.88
CA ASP A 335 6.29 -8.79 1.47
C ASP A 335 6.17 -8.97 -0.05
N GLY A 336 5.99 -7.87 -0.78
CA GLY A 336 6.03 -7.83 -2.25
C GLY A 336 7.41 -8.19 -2.81
N GLU A 337 8.49 -7.69 -2.20
CA GLU A 337 9.86 -8.03 -2.60
C GLU A 337 10.19 -9.52 -2.38
N VAL A 338 9.80 -10.08 -1.23
CA VAL A 338 9.90 -11.53 -0.99
C VAL A 338 9.12 -12.32 -2.03
N THR A 339 7.94 -11.85 -2.42
CA THR A 339 7.13 -12.48 -3.46
C THR A 339 7.86 -12.54 -4.81
N ALA A 340 8.51 -11.44 -5.20
CA ALA A 340 9.32 -11.40 -6.42
C ALA A 340 10.52 -12.35 -6.36
N LEU A 341 11.24 -12.40 -5.23
CA LEU A 341 12.39 -13.31 -5.06
C LEU A 341 11.97 -14.78 -5.04
N ALA A 342 10.87 -15.11 -4.37
CA ALA A 342 10.30 -16.45 -4.39
C ALA A 342 9.93 -16.86 -5.81
N ALA A 343 9.38 -15.94 -6.60
CA ALA A 343 9.04 -16.16 -7.99
C ALA A 343 10.28 -16.35 -8.88
N VAL A 344 11.34 -15.55 -8.71
CA VAL A 344 12.64 -15.74 -9.38
C VAL A 344 13.19 -17.14 -9.10
N ALA A 345 13.15 -17.59 -7.84
CA ALA A 345 13.61 -18.93 -7.48
C ALA A 345 12.80 -20.05 -8.15
N LYS A 346 11.47 -19.85 -8.32
CA LYS A 346 10.59 -20.82 -8.98
C LYS A 346 10.73 -20.84 -10.50
N VAL A 347 10.79 -19.66 -11.11
CA VAL A 347 10.81 -19.48 -12.58
C VAL A 347 12.22 -19.66 -13.15
N GLY A 348 13.26 -19.38 -12.36
CA GLY A 348 14.66 -19.46 -12.78
C GLY A 348 15.09 -18.33 -13.72
N SER A 349 14.31 -17.24 -13.81
CA SER A 349 14.56 -16.08 -14.67
C SER A 349 14.32 -14.77 -13.92
N GLY A 350 14.92 -13.68 -14.40
CA GLY A 350 14.69 -12.32 -13.90
C GLY A 350 13.53 -11.61 -14.59
N ASN A 351 13.42 -10.30 -14.41
CA ASN A 351 12.31 -9.47 -14.91
C ASN A 351 10.95 -9.96 -14.37
N VAL A 352 10.89 -10.19 -13.06
CA VAL A 352 9.75 -10.81 -12.39
C VAL A 352 9.02 -9.78 -11.52
N MET A 353 7.74 -9.59 -11.80
CA MET A 353 6.82 -8.84 -10.94
C MET A 353 6.08 -9.83 -10.02
N GLY A 354 6.29 -9.71 -8.71
CA GLY A 354 5.50 -10.42 -7.72
C GLY A 354 4.35 -9.55 -7.25
N ILE A 355 3.11 -10.03 -7.35
CA ILE A 355 1.93 -9.33 -6.83
C ILE A 355 1.18 -10.24 -5.85
N SER A 356 1.03 -9.78 -4.62
CA SER A 356 0.20 -10.39 -3.59
C SER A 356 -1.17 -9.71 -3.57
N MET A 357 -2.21 -10.43 -3.97
CA MET A 357 -3.61 -10.00 -3.91
C MET A 357 -4.26 -10.53 -2.62
N GLY A 358 -3.68 -10.12 -1.49
CA GLY A 358 -4.11 -10.44 -0.13
C GLY A 358 -5.28 -9.56 0.31
N SER A 359 -5.14 -8.89 1.46
CA SER A 359 -6.12 -7.91 1.95
C SER A 359 -6.24 -6.71 0.99
N ASP A 360 -5.11 -6.26 0.48
CA ASP A 360 -4.91 -5.31 -0.61
C ASP A 360 -3.82 -5.84 -1.55
N GLU A 361 -3.31 -4.99 -2.44
CA GLU A 361 -2.14 -5.27 -3.27
C GLU A 361 -0.85 -4.98 -2.51
N GLY A 362 -0.01 -6.00 -2.36
CA GLY A 362 1.43 -5.83 -2.16
C GLY A 362 2.15 -6.22 -3.45
N ALA A 363 3.25 -5.55 -3.80
CA ALA A 363 4.00 -5.90 -5.00
C ALA A 363 5.50 -5.66 -4.83
N GLY A 364 6.30 -6.40 -5.58
CA GLY A 364 7.74 -6.22 -5.64
C GLY A 364 8.27 -6.67 -6.99
N TYR A 365 9.49 -6.26 -7.31
CA TYR A 365 10.08 -6.52 -8.61
C TYR A 365 11.54 -6.95 -8.50
N ALA A 366 11.89 -7.99 -9.24
CA ALA A 366 13.26 -8.44 -9.43
C ALA A 366 13.67 -8.22 -10.89
N ASN A 367 14.83 -7.57 -11.09
CA ASN A 367 15.36 -7.22 -12.40
C ASN A 367 15.84 -8.45 -13.20
N LYS A 368 16.42 -8.22 -14.38
CA LYS A 368 16.93 -9.27 -15.27
C LYS A 368 17.89 -10.27 -14.61
N ASP A 369 18.68 -9.81 -13.63
CA ASP A 369 19.65 -10.64 -12.90
C ASP A 369 19.03 -11.32 -11.67
N GLY A 370 17.73 -11.12 -11.44
CA GLY A 370 17.00 -11.62 -10.28
C GLY A 370 17.28 -10.83 -8.99
N ASN A 371 17.78 -9.60 -9.11
CA ASN A 371 18.08 -8.72 -7.98
C ASN A 371 16.92 -7.73 -7.75
N LEU A 372 16.70 -7.34 -6.51
CA LEU A 372 15.76 -6.27 -6.19
C LEU A 372 16.34 -4.93 -6.67
N THR A 373 15.48 -3.96 -7.00
CA THR A 373 15.91 -2.64 -7.52
C THR A 373 16.40 -1.69 -6.43
N GLY A 374 16.17 -2.01 -5.15
CA GLY A 374 16.31 -1.10 -4.02
C GLY A 374 15.20 -0.05 -3.96
N TRP A 375 14.10 -0.27 -4.67
CA TRP A 375 12.90 0.57 -4.64
C TRP A 375 11.95 0.10 -3.55
N VAL A 376 11.09 0.98 -3.04
CA VAL A 376 10.17 0.61 -1.93
C VAL A 376 8.96 -0.20 -2.41
N ASN A 377 8.57 -0.06 -3.68
CA ASN A 377 7.53 -0.84 -4.36
C ASN A 377 6.18 -0.91 -3.61
N GLU A 378 5.77 0.18 -2.95
CA GLU A 378 4.49 0.31 -2.26
C GLU A 378 3.35 0.57 -3.26
N MET A 379 3.18 -0.35 -4.20
CA MET A 379 2.35 -0.19 -5.40
C MET A 379 0.86 -0.04 -5.11
N GLY A 380 0.39 -0.48 -3.93
CA GLY A 380 -0.99 -0.28 -3.50
C GLY A 380 -1.41 1.21 -3.51
N TYR A 381 -0.48 2.15 -3.34
CA TYR A 381 -0.75 3.59 -3.36
C TYR A 381 -0.65 4.23 -4.76
N VAL A 382 -0.24 3.46 -5.78
CA VAL A 382 -0.18 3.92 -7.17
C VAL A 382 -1.59 4.09 -7.72
N ARG A 383 -1.85 5.20 -8.41
CA ARG A 383 -3.13 5.42 -9.08
C ARG A 383 -3.18 4.61 -10.37
N ILE A 384 -4.24 3.84 -10.55
CA ILE A 384 -4.53 3.07 -11.77
C ILE A 384 -5.84 3.48 -12.44
N ASP A 385 -6.72 4.17 -11.71
CA ASP A 385 -7.98 4.74 -12.21
C ASP A 385 -7.99 6.27 -12.13
N LEU A 386 -8.27 6.95 -13.23
CA LEU A 386 -8.47 8.41 -13.26
C LEU A 386 -9.92 8.85 -13.13
N ASN A 387 -10.88 7.92 -13.00
CA ASN A 387 -12.27 8.29 -12.79
C ASN A 387 -12.39 9.23 -11.57
N PRO A 388 -12.90 10.48 -11.73
CA PRO A 388 -13.06 11.41 -10.62
C PRO A 388 -14.04 10.94 -9.54
N LYS A 389 -14.83 9.90 -9.83
CA LYS A 389 -15.75 9.21 -8.91
C LYS A 389 -15.25 7.82 -8.48
N GLY A 390 -13.99 7.50 -8.80
CA GLY A 390 -13.35 6.25 -8.43
C GLY A 390 -13.27 6.04 -6.92
N ALA A 391 -12.86 4.83 -6.52
CA ALA A 391 -12.80 4.47 -5.12
C ALA A 391 -11.75 5.28 -4.37
N VAL A 392 -12.14 5.86 -3.22
CA VAL A 392 -11.26 6.71 -2.41
C VAL A 392 -10.36 5.86 -1.50
N ASN A 393 -9.12 6.31 -1.33
CA ASN A 393 -8.12 5.70 -0.46
C ASN A 393 -8.45 5.99 1.02
N PRO A 394 -8.76 4.98 1.86
CA PRO A 394 -9.04 5.25 3.27
C PRO A 394 -7.79 5.60 4.10
N TRP A 395 -6.58 5.26 3.65
CA TRP A 395 -5.33 5.54 4.37
C TRP A 395 -4.94 7.02 4.37
N ASP A 396 -5.27 7.76 3.31
CA ASP A 396 -5.00 9.20 3.22
C ASP A 396 -6.19 10.08 3.64
N GLY A 397 -7.26 9.47 4.17
CA GLY A 397 -8.49 10.15 4.54
C GLY A 397 -9.41 10.46 3.37
N GLY A 398 -9.20 9.83 2.21
CA GLY A 398 -10.00 9.97 0.99
C GLY A 398 -9.56 11.13 0.09
N VAL A 399 -8.30 11.56 0.22
CA VAL A 399 -7.69 12.61 -0.61
C VAL A 399 -7.42 12.09 -2.01
N HIS A 400 -6.97 10.84 -2.14
CA HIS A 400 -6.80 10.20 -3.43
C HIS A 400 -7.96 9.26 -3.74
N ALA A 401 -8.23 9.12 -5.03
CA ALA A 401 -9.10 8.10 -5.58
C ALA A 401 -8.33 7.31 -6.64
N GLY A 402 -8.77 6.08 -6.91
CA GLY A 402 -8.20 5.26 -7.97
C GLY A 402 -6.89 4.57 -7.62
N CYS A 403 -6.51 4.52 -6.33
CA CYS A 403 -5.29 3.83 -5.88
C CYS A 403 -5.47 2.32 -5.98
N SER A 404 -4.43 1.61 -6.40
CA SER A 404 -4.49 0.21 -6.83
C SER A 404 -4.98 -0.75 -5.74
N HIS A 405 -4.69 -0.50 -4.46
CA HIS A 405 -5.22 -1.28 -3.34
C HIS A 405 -6.76 -1.27 -3.24
N MET A 406 -7.46 -0.34 -3.91
CA MET A 406 -8.93 -0.32 -3.99
C MET A 406 -9.48 -1.13 -5.17
N TYR A 407 -8.62 -1.72 -6.00
CA TYR A 407 -8.97 -2.38 -7.27
C TYR A 407 -8.36 -3.78 -7.37
N LEU A 408 -7.19 -3.98 -6.77
CA LEU A 408 -6.51 -5.27 -6.64
C LEU A 408 -6.57 -5.75 -5.18
N GLY A 409 -6.54 -7.07 -4.96
CA GLY A 409 -6.75 -7.67 -3.65
C GLY A 409 -8.23 -7.75 -3.23
N GLN A 410 -8.47 -8.11 -1.95
CA GLN A 410 -9.82 -8.34 -1.43
C GLN A 410 -10.72 -7.10 -1.52
N ARG A 411 -10.18 -5.89 -1.32
CA ARG A 411 -10.95 -4.64 -1.48
C ARG A 411 -11.48 -4.46 -2.90
N GLY A 412 -10.66 -4.76 -3.90
CA GLY A 412 -11.08 -4.76 -5.30
C GLY A 412 -12.27 -5.68 -5.56
N ALA A 413 -12.19 -6.93 -5.09
CA ALA A 413 -13.24 -7.94 -5.30
C ALA A 413 -14.53 -7.58 -4.55
N THR A 414 -14.40 -7.20 -3.28
CA THR A 414 -15.53 -7.00 -2.37
C THR A 414 -16.29 -5.70 -2.64
N LYS A 415 -15.63 -4.68 -3.21
CA LYS A 415 -16.25 -3.50 -3.82
C LYS A 415 -17.32 -3.86 -4.86
N LEU A 416 -17.14 -4.99 -5.54
CA LEU A 416 -18.00 -5.44 -6.64
C LEU A 416 -19.04 -6.47 -6.21
N ALA A 417 -18.96 -7.01 -4.99
CA ALA A 417 -19.76 -8.14 -4.52
C ALA A 417 -21.27 -7.97 -4.78
N ALA A 418 -21.85 -6.86 -4.32
CA ALA A 418 -23.28 -6.60 -4.48
C ALA A 418 -23.68 -6.40 -5.96
N LYS A 419 -22.81 -5.78 -6.77
CA LYS A 419 -23.05 -5.60 -8.21
C LYS A 419 -22.95 -6.94 -8.97
N GLY A 420 -22.11 -7.85 -8.51
CA GLY A 420 -21.94 -9.20 -9.03
C GLY A 420 -22.94 -10.22 -8.45
N GLY A 421 -24.04 -9.76 -7.84
CA GLY A 421 -25.12 -10.64 -7.40
C GLY A 421 -24.83 -11.43 -6.11
N VAL A 422 -23.83 -11.05 -5.34
CA VAL A 422 -23.49 -11.73 -4.07
C VAL A 422 -24.30 -11.14 -2.91
N ASP A 423 -24.96 -12.02 -2.15
CA ASP A 423 -25.78 -11.67 -1.00
C ASP A 423 -24.92 -11.24 0.21
N VAL A 424 -24.76 -9.92 0.36
CA VAL A 424 -24.03 -9.30 1.47
C VAL A 424 -24.96 -8.38 2.29
N PRO A 425 -24.74 -8.27 3.62
CA PRO A 425 -25.44 -7.30 4.46
C PRO A 425 -25.30 -5.87 3.92
N ASP A 426 -26.27 -5.00 4.19
CA ASP A 426 -26.27 -3.62 3.67
C ASP A 426 -25.02 -2.82 4.05
N ASN A 427 -24.51 -3.03 5.26
CA ASN A 427 -23.29 -2.36 5.72
C ASN A 427 -22.02 -2.87 5.03
N ASN A 428 -22.08 -4.02 4.35
CA ASN A 428 -21.00 -4.60 3.55
C ASN A 428 -21.15 -4.29 2.04
N LYS A 429 -22.15 -3.49 1.64
CA LYS A 429 -22.32 -3.05 0.25
C LYS A 429 -21.49 -1.78 0.03
N TYR A 430 -20.51 -1.84 -0.87
CA TYR A 430 -19.78 -0.63 -1.27
C TYR A 430 -20.74 0.40 -1.91
N PRO A 431 -20.63 1.72 -1.62
CA PRO A 431 -19.59 2.40 -0.85
C PRO A 431 -19.98 2.71 0.61
N HIS A 432 -20.67 1.79 1.30
CA HIS A 432 -21.00 1.98 2.72
C HIS A 432 -19.74 2.32 3.55
N PRO A 433 -19.80 3.25 4.52
CA PRO A 433 -18.63 3.69 5.29
C PRO A 433 -17.80 2.58 5.92
N ASP A 434 -18.42 1.47 6.33
CA ASP A 434 -17.72 0.31 6.92
C ASP A 434 -16.76 -0.37 5.92
N MET A 435 -17.06 -0.30 4.62
CA MET A 435 -16.22 -0.80 3.53
C MET A 435 -15.10 0.20 3.14
N LEU A 436 -15.11 1.41 3.70
CA LEU A 436 -14.16 2.50 3.45
C LEU A 436 -13.32 2.82 4.70
N THR A 437 -12.93 1.78 5.43
CA THR A 437 -12.06 1.86 6.60
C THR A 437 -10.74 1.15 6.33
N ILE A 438 -9.72 1.38 7.16
CA ILE A 438 -8.43 0.66 7.11
C ILE A 438 -8.52 -0.81 7.56
N LYS A 439 -9.69 -1.25 8.06
CA LYS A 439 -9.93 -2.60 8.56
C LYS A 439 -10.16 -3.60 7.42
N HIS A 440 -9.78 -4.86 7.62
CA HIS A 440 -9.78 -5.87 6.56
C HIS A 440 -10.70 -7.08 6.81
N GLU A 441 -11.22 -7.24 8.03
CA GLU A 441 -12.02 -8.41 8.41
C GLU A 441 -13.30 -8.52 7.59
N VAL A 442 -13.95 -7.37 7.33
CA VAL A 442 -15.14 -7.31 6.48
C VAL A 442 -14.86 -7.81 5.07
N HIS A 443 -13.69 -7.48 4.51
CA HIS A 443 -13.31 -7.87 3.16
C HIS A 443 -13.03 -9.38 3.09
N ALA A 444 -12.42 -9.96 4.12
CA ALA A 444 -12.23 -11.41 4.22
C ALA A 444 -13.55 -12.19 4.29
N GLN A 445 -14.52 -11.69 5.07
CA GLN A 445 -15.84 -12.30 5.15
C GLN A 445 -16.61 -12.21 3.83
N VAL A 446 -16.55 -11.06 3.15
CA VAL A 446 -17.21 -10.87 1.86
C VAL A 446 -16.54 -11.69 0.75
N LEU A 447 -15.21 -11.82 0.73
CA LEU A 447 -14.53 -12.67 -0.25
C LEU A 447 -14.97 -14.13 -0.14
N LYS A 448 -15.11 -14.68 1.07
CA LYS A 448 -15.64 -16.05 1.28
C LYS A 448 -17.02 -16.22 0.63
N LYS A 449 -17.88 -15.20 0.74
CA LYS A 449 -19.21 -15.22 0.10
C LYS A 449 -19.14 -15.15 -1.42
N ILE A 450 -18.23 -14.34 -1.98
CA ILE A 450 -17.99 -14.29 -3.43
C ILE A 450 -17.55 -15.68 -3.94
N GLN A 451 -16.58 -16.29 -3.27
CA GLN A 451 -16.04 -17.59 -3.65
C GLN A 451 -17.07 -18.71 -3.51
N GLU A 452 -17.95 -18.65 -2.53
CA GLU A 452 -19.05 -19.60 -2.41
C GLU A 452 -20.10 -19.41 -3.50
N ALA A 453 -20.50 -18.16 -3.79
CA ALA A 453 -21.43 -17.86 -4.86
C ALA A 453 -20.88 -18.24 -6.25
N MET A 454 -19.56 -18.22 -6.45
CA MET A 454 -18.92 -18.67 -7.69
C MET A 454 -19.08 -20.18 -7.95
N LYS A 455 -19.37 -20.99 -6.93
CA LYS A 455 -19.60 -22.44 -7.06
C LYS A 455 -21.06 -22.78 -7.41
N ASP A 456 -21.97 -21.83 -7.22
CA ASP A 456 -23.40 -21.99 -7.49
C ASP A 456 -23.67 -21.74 -8.98
N PRO A 457 -24.08 -22.75 -9.77
CA PRO A 457 -24.30 -22.59 -11.21
C PRO A 457 -25.32 -21.52 -11.59
N GLU A 458 -26.26 -21.17 -10.70
CA GLU A 458 -27.25 -20.11 -10.97
C GLU A 458 -26.65 -18.72 -10.78
N LYS A 459 -25.72 -18.56 -9.83
CA LYS A 459 -25.06 -17.28 -9.52
C LYS A 459 -23.78 -17.08 -10.33
N GLU A 460 -23.10 -18.16 -10.70
CA GLU A 460 -21.80 -18.17 -11.37
C GLU A 460 -21.73 -17.18 -12.55
N PRO A 461 -22.69 -17.12 -13.49
CA PRO A 461 -22.61 -16.19 -14.62
C PRO A 461 -22.48 -14.72 -14.21
N LYS A 462 -23.13 -14.31 -13.11
CA LYS A 462 -23.09 -12.93 -12.62
C LYS A 462 -21.90 -12.68 -11.70
N VAL A 463 -21.53 -13.66 -10.87
CA VAL A 463 -20.36 -13.58 -9.98
C VAL A 463 -19.07 -13.57 -10.78
N LYS A 464 -19.03 -14.28 -11.92
CA LYS A 464 -17.92 -14.28 -12.86
C LYS A 464 -17.53 -12.87 -13.31
N GLU A 465 -18.50 -11.98 -13.50
CA GLU A 465 -18.24 -10.59 -13.90
C GLU A 465 -17.38 -9.82 -12.86
N ILE A 466 -17.36 -10.25 -11.58
CA ILE A 466 -16.43 -9.71 -10.58
C ILE A 466 -14.99 -10.01 -10.99
N TYR A 467 -14.70 -11.25 -11.34
CA TYR A 467 -13.36 -11.67 -11.73
C TYR A 467 -12.96 -11.14 -13.11
N GLU A 468 -13.88 -11.00 -14.05
CA GLU A 468 -13.64 -10.30 -15.32
C GLU A 468 -13.31 -8.82 -15.11
N THR A 469 -14.00 -8.15 -14.19
CA THR A 469 -13.70 -6.76 -13.80
C THR A 469 -12.31 -6.65 -13.16
N LEU A 470 -11.98 -7.56 -12.24
CA LEU A 470 -10.65 -7.62 -11.61
C LEU A 470 -9.53 -7.90 -12.62
N GLY A 471 -9.77 -8.80 -13.57
CA GLY A 471 -8.82 -9.13 -14.62
C GLY A 471 -8.62 -7.96 -15.57
N THR A 472 -9.67 -7.19 -15.81
CA THR A 472 -9.59 -5.93 -16.56
C THR A 472 -8.67 -4.95 -15.85
N TYR A 473 -8.88 -4.72 -14.54
CA TYR A 473 -7.99 -3.85 -13.75
C TYR A 473 -6.54 -4.35 -13.82
N LEU A 474 -6.31 -5.63 -13.54
CA LEU A 474 -4.97 -6.23 -13.53
C LEU A 474 -4.25 -6.07 -14.87
N GLY A 475 -4.92 -6.32 -16.00
CA GLY A 475 -4.31 -6.19 -17.33
C GLY A 475 -3.85 -4.77 -17.63
N TYR A 476 -4.66 -3.76 -17.31
CA TYR A 476 -4.26 -2.36 -17.48
C TYR A 476 -3.19 -1.93 -16.48
N THR A 477 -3.25 -2.41 -15.24
CA THR A 477 -2.22 -2.15 -14.22
C THR A 477 -0.87 -2.73 -14.64
N LEU A 478 -0.83 -3.96 -15.17
CA LEU A 478 0.41 -4.57 -15.65
C LEU A 478 1.00 -3.80 -16.84
N ALA A 479 0.15 -3.31 -17.75
CA ALA A 479 0.59 -2.45 -18.83
C ALA A 479 1.18 -1.12 -18.31
N GLN A 480 0.58 -0.52 -17.27
CA GLN A 480 1.12 0.66 -16.61
C GLN A 480 2.47 0.38 -15.94
N TYR A 481 2.56 -0.70 -15.16
CA TYR A 481 3.79 -1.06 -14.46
C TYR A 481 4.92 -1.38 -15.45
N SER A 482 4.59 -1.94 -16.61
CA SER A 482 5.56 -2.22 -17.68
C SER A 482 6.25 -0.96 -18.24
N GLU A 483 5.75 0.25 -17.96
CA GLU A 483 6.41 1.50 -18.35
C GLU A 483 7.68 1.79 -17.54
N PHE A 484 7.80 1.21 -16.33
CA PHE A 484 8.91 1.44 -15.41
C PHE A 484 9.68 0.17 -15.06
N TYR A 485 9.03 -0.98 -15.21
CA TYR A 485 9.59 -2.31 -14.94
C TYR A 485 9.58 -3.12 -16.23
N PRO A 486 10.73 -3.61 -16.72
CA PRO A 486 10.73 -4.68 -17.71
C PRO A 486 10.12 -5.96 -17.10
N ILE A 487 8.90 -6.33 -17.47
CA ILE A 487 8.19 -7.49 -16.91
C ILE A 487 8.10 -8.58 -17.99
N ASP A 488 8.85 -9.65 -17.79
CA ASP A 488 8.74 -10.87 -18.61
C ASP A 488 7.81 -11.88 -17.93
N HIS A 489 7.82 -11.92 -16.60
CA HIS A 489 7.05 -12.85 -15.78
C HIS A 489 6.29 -12.13 -14.67
N VAL A 490 5.04 -12.55 -14.43
CA VAL A 490 4.27 -12.12 -13.26
C VAL A 490 3.89 -13.32 -12.40
N MET A 491 4.14 -13.24 -11.10
CA MET A 491 3.66 -14.20 -10.11
C MET A 491 2.53 -13.59 -9.30
N LEU A 492 1.35 -14.20 -9.37
CA LEU A 492 0.20 -13.78 -8.57
C LEU A 492 -0.02 -14.70 -7.37
N LEU A 493 -0.03 -14.11 -6.17
CA LEU A 493 -0.38 -14.75 -4.92
C LEU A 493 -1.64 -14.13 -4.31
N GLY A 494 -2.14 -14.72 -3.23
CA GLY A 494 -3.26 -14.20 -2.46
C GLY A 494 -4.55 -15.02 -2.59
N ARG A 495 -5.57 -14.63 -1.82
CA ARG A 495 -6.84 -15.38 -1.71
C ARG A 495 -7.76 -15.12 -2.89
N VAL A 496 -7.64 -13.95 -3.54
CA VAL A 496 -8.50 -13.54 -4.67
C VAL A 496 -8.19 -14.33 -5.94
N SER A 497 -6.92 -14.67 -6.18
CA SER A 497 -6.48 -15.40 -7.37
C SER A 497 -6.66 -16.92 -7.28
N LYS A 498 -7.39 -17.44 -6.28
CA LYS A 498 -7.59 -18.90 -6.09
C LYS A 498 -8.83 -19.41 -6.82
N GLY A 499 -8.72 -20.61 -7.38
CA GLY A 499 -9.82 -21.35 -8.02
C GLY A 499 -10.26 -20.74 -9.36
N THR A 500 -11.40 -21.22 -9.88
CA THR A 500 -11.93 -20.87 -11.21
C THR A 500 -12.09 -19.36 -11.42
N GLY A 501 -12.46 -18.61 -10.39
CA GLY A 501 -12.52 -17.15 -10.47
C GLY A 501 -11.15 -16.51 -10.74
N GLY A 502 -10.10 -17.03 -10.13
CA GLY A 502 -8.71 -16.63 -10.41
C GLY A 502 -8.31 -16.88 -11.86
N ASP A 503 -8.70 -18.03 -12.42
CA ASP A 503 -8.44 -18.36 -13.83
C ASP A 503 -9.14 -17.37 -14.77
N VAL A 504 -10.41 -17.04 -14.51
CA VAL A 504 -11.17 -16.02 -15.26
C VAL A 504 -10.49 -14.65 -15.20
N MET A 505 -10.01 -14.25 -14.01
CA MET A 505 -9.29 -13.00 -13.83
C MET A 505 -8.01 -12.96 -14.66
N LEU A 506 -7.23 -14.04 -14.66
CA LEU A 506 -5.99 -14.16 -15.43
C LEU A 506 -6.25 -14.12 -16.94
N ASP A 507 -7.23 -14.86 -17.42
CA ASP A 507 -7.56 -14.89 -18.85
C ASP A 507 -8.09 -13.54 -19.32
N THR A 508 -8.84 -12.82 -18.48
CA THR A 508 -9.27 -11.46 -18.80
C THR A 508 -8.10 -10.48 -18.80
N ALA A 509 -7.13 -10.60 -17.89
CA ALA A 509 -5.92 -9.77 -17.91
C ALA A 509 -5.09 -10.00 -19.19
N LYS A 510 -4.91 -11.27 -19.60
CA LYS A 510 -4.25 -11.63 -20.87
C LYS A 510 -4.99 -11.04 -22.08
N LYS A 511 -6.33 -11.05 -22.05
CA LYS A 511 -7.17 -10.45 -23.09
C LYS A 511 -6.92 -8.93 -23.20
N VAL A 512 -6.90 -8.21 -22.08
CA VAL A 512 -6.56 -6.76 -22.07
C VAL A 512 -5.20 -6.53 -22.72
N LEU A 513 -4.16 -7.23 -22.28
CA LEU A 513 -2.81 -7.08 -22.83
C LEU A 513 -2.81 -7.35 -24.34
N THR A 514 -3.47 -8.42 -24.79
CA THR A 514 -3.52 -8.79 -26.21
C THR A 514 -4.26 -7.76 -27.07
N GLU A 515 -5.39 -7.24 -26.63
CA GLU A 515 -6.24 -6.34 -27.43
C GLU A 515 -5.80 -4.86 -27.39
N GLU A 516 -5.16 -4.44 -26.31
CA GLU A 516 -4.78 -3.03 -26.08
C GLU A 516 -3.27 -2.78 -26.17
N PHE A 517 -2.46 -3.77 -25.80
CA PHE A 517 -1.00 -3.65 -25.68
C PHE A 517 -0.29 -4.86 -26.31
N PRO A 518 -0.49 -5.13 -27.61
CA PRO A 518 0.01 -6.36 -28.25
C PRO A 518 1.53 -6.55 -28.17
N ASP A 519 2.28 -5.46 -27.95
CA ASP A 519 3.74 -5.49 -27.79
C ASP A 519 4.20 -5.93 -26.38
N ILE A 520 3.32 -5.88 -25.38
CA ILE A 520 3.61 -6.34 -24.02
C ILE A 520 3.42 -7.85 -23.95
N LYS A 521 4.50 -8.58 -23.71
CA LYS A 521 4.52 -10.04 -23.57
C LYS A 521 4.88 -10.41 -22.13
N ILE A 522 3.87 -10.81 -21.37
CA ILE A 522 4.02 -11.23 -19.98
C ILE A 522 3.56 -12.69 -19.85
N GLU A 523 4.40 -13.52 -19.26
CA GLU A 523 4.03 -14.85 -18.84
C GLU A 523 3.44 -14.82 -17.42
N PHE A 524 2.22 -15.37 -17.27
CA PHE A 524 1.53 -15.43 -16.00
C PHE A 524 1.83 -16.75 -15.29
N HIS A 525 2.35 -16.65 -14.09
CA HIS A 525 2.62 -17.77 -13.19
C HIS A 525 1.63 -17.76 -12.05
N THR A 526 1.02 -18.92 -11.80
CA THR A 526 0.26 -19.18 -10.59
C THR A 526 1.05 -20.10 -9.68
N ALA A 527 0.95 -19.85 -8.39
CA ALA A 527 1.55 -20.72 -7.40
C ALA A 527 0.71 -21.99 -7.18
N ASP A 528 1.37 -23.15 -7.12
CA ASP A 528 0.79 -24.36 -6.55
C ASP A 528 0.49 -24.18 -5.05
N ASP A 529 -0.27 -25.10 -4.47
CA ASP A 529 -0.70 -24.98 -3.07
C ASP A 529 0.48 -25.01 -2.09
N HIS A 530 1.56 -25.71 -2.42
CA HIS A 530 2.76 -25.73 -1.61
C HIS A 530 3.44 -24.35 -1.60
N PHE A 531 3.67 -23.75 -2.76
CA PHE A 531 4.28 -22.42 -2.88
C PHE A 531 3.40 -21.34 -2.24
N LYS A 532 2.08 -21.43 -2.36
CA LYS A 532 1.15 -20.54 -1.64
C LYS A 532 1.27 -20.68 -0.12
N ALA A 533 1.50 -21.89 0.37
CA ALA A 533 1.58 -22.16 1.80
C ALA A 533 2.92 -21.73 2.42
N VAL A 534 4.04 -21.91 1.72
CA VAL A 534 5.38 -21.73 2.32
C VAL A 534 6.40 -20.99 1.45
N GLY A 535 6.14 -20.77 0.16
CA GLY A 535 7.13 -20.25 -0.80
C GLY A 535 7.74 -18.90 -0.43
N GLN A 536 6.92 -17.95 0.00
CA GLN A 536 7.40 -16.65 0.49
C GLN A 536 8.29 -16.81 1.73
N CYS A 537 7.90 -17.63 2.71
CA CYS A 537 8.71 -17.83 3.91
C CYS A 537 10.01 -18.60 3.63
N ILE A 538 10.04 -19.52 2.67
CA ILE A 538 11.27 -20.19 2.23
C ILE A 538 12.21 -19.16 1.60
N ALA A 539 11.70 -18.29 0.73
CA ALA A 539 12.49 -17.20 0.16
C ALA A 539 12.99 -16.23 1.25
N ALA A 540 12.14 -15.89 2.23
CA ALA A 540 12.53 -15.09 3.38
C ALA A 540 13.65 -15.77 4.19
N ALA A 541 13.54 -17.07 4.46
CA ALA A 541 14.53 -17.87 5.18
C ALA A 541 15.93 -17.86 4.52
N ALA A 542 15.96 -17.72 3.19
CA ALA A 542 17.17 -17.69 2.39
C ALA A 542 17.85 -16.31 2.31
N LEU A 543 17.16 -15.23 2.72
CA LEU A 543 17.66 -13.85 2.60
C LEU A 543 18.98 -13.61 3.35
N PRO A 544 19.16 -14.03 4.62
CA PRO A 544 20.37 -13.73 5.36
C PRO A 544 21.51 -14.66 4.95
N GLU A 545 22.67 -14.10 4.65
CA GLU A 545 23.87 -14.87 4.38
C GLU A 545 24.48 -15.38 5.69
N ILE A 546 24.76 -16.68 5.76
CA ILE A 546 25.55 -17.26 6.85
C ILE A 546 27.03 -17.05 6.51
N LYS A 547 27.73 -16.24 7.31
CA LYS A 547 29.19 -16.14 7.22
C LYS A 547 29.80 -17.47 7.64
N LYS A 548 30.47 -18.14 6.69
CA LYS A 548 31.17 -19.41 6.93
C LYS A 548 32.50 -19.20 7.65
#